data_AF-A0AAN9YW73-F1
#
_entry.id   AF-A0AAN9YW73-F1
#
_cell.length_a   1.000
_cell.length_b   1.000
_cell.length_c   1.000
_cell.angle_alpha   90.00
_cell.angle_beta   90.00
_cell.angle_gamma   90.00
#
_symmetry.space_group_name_H-M   'P 1'
#
loop_
_entity.id
_entity.type
_entity.pdbx_description
1 polymer ?
#
loop_
_entity_poly.entity_id
_entity_poly.type
_entity_poly.pdbx_seq_one_letter_code
_entity_poly.pdbx_strand_id
1 'polypeptide(L)'
;MGVLMSARVRVQSSTQDADQLVKSLMYLSVAVLQLLLVCAFGEALRAAGAALGDAAYASGWELRAQPPRTRALALLLLRAQRPLVLRAGGLYPVTLNSFASVLNTSYSYFALLRTINE
;
A
#
# COMPACT_ATOMS: atom_id res chain seq x y z
N MET A 1 52.85 -0.03 -10.41
CA MET A 1 51.78 0.41 -9.48
C MET A 1 50.44 0.73 -10.16
N GLY A 2 50.43 1.36 -11.35
CA GLY A 2 49.18 1.74 -12.05
C GLY A 2 48.24 0.60 -12.45
N VAL A 3 48.77 -0.59 -12.76
CA VAL A 3 47.95 -1.78 -13.13
C VAL A 3 47.18 -2.36 -11.92
N LEU A 4 47.75 -2.25 -10.72
CA LEU A 4 47.06 -2.66 -9.49
C LEU A 4 45.92 -1.70 -9.13
N MET A 5 46.06 -0.40 -9.41
CA MET A 5 44.99 0.58 -9.22
C MET A 5 43.84 0.41 -10.23
N SER A 6 44.14 0.14 -11.50
CA SER A 6 43.08 -0.11 -12.50
C SER A 6 42.35 -1.45 -12.29
N ALA A 7 43.03 -2.46 -11.75
CA ALA A 7 42.40 -3.70 -11.31
C ALA A 7 41.50 -3.48 -10.07
N ARG A 8 41.97 -2.70 -9.08
CA ARG A 8 41.18 -2.32 -7.90
C ARG A 8 39.95 -1.50 -8.27
N VAL A 9 40.06 -0.55 -9.20
CA VAL A 9 38.93 0.28 -9.65
C VAL A 9 37.85 -0.55 -10.36
N ARG A 10 38.23 -1.53 -11.20
CA ARG A 10 37.24 -2.43 -11.84
C ARG A 10 36.55 -3.37 -10.85
N VAL A 11 37.29 -3.86 -9.85
CA VAL A 11 36.71 -4.68 -8.77
C VAL A 11 35.80 -3.81 -7.88
N GLN A 12 36.22 -2.59 -7.56
CA GLN A 12 35.44 -1.64 -6.76
C GLN A 12 34.16 -1.22 -7.49
N SER A 13 34.23 -0.91 -8.79
CA SER A 13 33.03 -0.57 -9.58
C SER A 13 32.05 -1.74 -9.61
N SER A 14 32.55 -2.97 -9.85
CA SER A 14 31.72 -4.18 -9.83
C SER A 14 31.06 -4.44 -8.48
N THR A 15 31.72 -4.14 -7.36
CA THR A 15 31.12 -4.27 -6.01
C THR A 15 30.15 -3.13 -5.70
N GLN A 16 30.41 -1.93 -6.24
CA GLN A 16 29.59 -0.75 -5.99
C GLN A 16 28.23 -0.86 -6.70
N ASP A 17 28.18 -1.45 -7.89
CA ASP A 17 26.93 -1.71 -8.62
C ASP A 17 26.01 -2.69 -7.86
N ALA A 18 26.58 -3.75 -7.28
CA ALA A 18 25.83 -4.72 -6.48
C ALA A 18 25.26 -4.08 -5.19
N ASP A 19 26.05 -3.26 -4.50
CA ASP A 19 25.61 -2.55 -3.28
C ASP A 19 24.47 -1.57 -3.55
N GLN A 20 24.49 -0.87 -4.69
CA GLN A 20 23.41 0.05 -5.08
C GLN A 20 22.12 -0.72 -5.43
N LEU A 21 22.25 -1.87 -6.08
CA LEU A 21 21.11 -2.73 -6.43
C LEU A 21 20.46 -3.32 -5.17
N VAL A 22 21.25 -3.76 -4.20
CA VAL A 22 20.75 -4.25 -2.91
C VAL A 22 20.03 -3.14 -2.14
N LYS A 23 20.60 -1.93 -2.08
CA LYS A 23 19.96 -0.78 -1.41
C LYS A 23 18.63 -0.39 -2.05
N SER A 24 18.56 -0.34 -3.38
CA SER A 24 17.33 0.01 -4.10
C SER A 24 16.23 -1.07 -3.92
N LEU A 25 16.58 -2.35 -3.98
CA LEU A 25 15.65 -3.45 -3.69
C LEU A 25 15.14 -3.42 -2.24
N MET A 26 16.02 -3.15 -1.28
CA MET A 26 15.64 -3.01 0.13
C MET A 26 14.68 -1.83 0.34
N TYR A 27 14.91 -0.71 -0.34
CA TYR A 27 14.02 0.44 -0.25
C TYR A 27 12.64 0.16 -0.84
N LEU A 28 12.62 -0.49 -2.00
CA LEU A 28 11.38 -0.91 -2.66
C LEU A 28 10.60 -1.91 -1.81
N SER A 29 11.26 -2.90 -1.22
CA SER A 29 10.59 -3.91 -0.38
C SER A 29 9.97 -3.30 0.88
N VAL A 30 10.67 -2.35 1.53
CA VAL A 30 10.12 -1.60 2.67
C VAL A 30 8.92 -0.76 2.24
N ALA A 31 9.00 -0.05 1.12
CA ALA A 31 7.89 0.73 0.60
C ALA A 31 6.66 -0.15 0.32
N VAL A 32 6.87 -1.30 -0.32
CA VAL A 32 5.84 -2.33 -0.57
C VAL A 32 5.19 -2.80 0.72
N LEU A 33 5.99 -3.16 1.73
CA LEU A 33 5.50 -3.59 3.04
C LEU A 33 4.67 -2.50 3.72
N GLN A 34 5.12 -1.26 3.65
CA GLN A 34 4.42 -0.14 4.26
C GLN A 34 3.07 0.14 3.57
N LEU A 35 3.04 0.06 2.23
CA LEU A 35 1.81 0.11 1.44
C LEU A 35 0.86 -1.04 1.80
N LEU A 36 1.35 -2.27 1.89
CA LEU A 36 0.56 -3.43 2.27
C LEU A 36 -0.04 -3.29 3.67
N LEU A 37 0.75 -2.88 4.66
CA LEU A 37 0.27 -2.64 6.03
C LEU A 37 -0.85 -1.61 6.03
N VAL A 38 -0.61 -0.46 5.41
CA VAL A 38 -1.57 0.64 5.37
C VAL A 38 -2.88 0.24 4.68
N CYS A 39 -2.81 -0.47 3.55
CA CYS A 39 -4.00 -0.99 2.86
C CYS A 39 -4.75 -2.03 3.69
N ALA A 40 -4.05 -2.95 4.34
CA ALA A 40 -4.65 -3.99 5.18
C ALA A 40 -5.35 -3.38 6.40
N PHE A 41 -4.72 -2.42 7.07
CA PHE A 41 -5.34 -1.68 8.17
C PHE A 41 -6.56 -0.88 7.69
N GLY A 42 -6.50 -0.28 6.50
CA GLY A 42 -7.62 0.45 5.90
C GLY A 42 -8.84 -0.45 5.65
N GLU A 43 -8.63 -1.65 5.11
CA GLU A 43 -9.70 -2.63 4.90
C GLU A 43 -10.25 -3.19 6.22
N ALA A 44 -9.39 -3.54 7.19
CA ALA A 44 -9.83 -4.01 8.50
C ALA A 44 -10.67 -2.95 9.23
N LEU A 45 -10.25 -1.68 9.17
CA LEU A 45 -10.99 -0.57 9.76
C LEU A 45 -12.33 -0.34 9.05
N ARG A 46 -12.37 -0.51 7.72
CA ARG A 46 -13.61 -0.43 6.94
C ARG A 46 -14.59 -1.54 7.31
N ALA A 47 -14.12 -2.78 7.43
CA ALA A 47 -14.93 -3.92 7.84
C ALA A 47 -15.47 -3.73 9.27
N ALA A 48 -14.62 -3.28 10.21
CA ALA A 48 -15.02 -2.97 11.57
C ALA A 48 -16.05 -1.82 11.62
N GLY A 49 -15.87 -0.78 10.81
CA GLY A 49 -16.80 0.34 10.70
C GLY A 49 -18.17 -0.07 10.14
N ALA A 50 -18.19 -0.97 9.15
CA ALA A 50 -19.43 -1.55 8.61
C ALA A 50 -20.16 -2.39 9.67
N ALA A 51 -19.45 -3.27 10.37
CA ALA A 51 -20.02 -4.08 11.45
C ALA A 51 -20.55 -3.22 12.62
N LEU A 52 -19.84 -2.13 12.98
CA LEU A 52 -20.33 -1.15 13.94
C LEU A 52 -21.61 -0.45 13.45
N GLY A 53 -21.67 -0.12 12.16
CA GLY A 53 -22.84 0.49 11.53
C GLY A 53 -24.06 -0.43 11.62
N ASP A 54 -23.90 -1.71 11.29
CA ASP A 54 -24.98 -2.71 11.37
C ASP A 54 -25.41 -2.96 12.81
N ALA A 55 -24.47 -3.09 13.74
CA ALA A 55 -24.78 -3.26 15.17
C ALA A 55 -25.49 -2.02 15.76
N ALA A 56 -25.06 -0.82 15.36
CA ALA A 56 -25.73 0.42 15.77
C ALA A 56 -27.14 0.53 15.18
N TYR A 57 -27.34 0.10 13.93
CA TYR A 57 -28.67 0.05 13.31
C TYR A 57 -29.58 -0.95 14.03
N ALA A 58 -29.06 -2.12 14.38
CA ALA A 58 -29.79 -3.15 15.12
C ALA A 58 -30.01 -2.84 16.61
N SER A 59 -29.44 -1.74 17.13
CA SER A 59 -29.51 -1.39 18.57
C SER A 59 -30.86 -0.84 19.05
N GLY A 60 -31.88 -0.80 18.17
CA GLY A 60 -33.21 -0.31 18.49
C GLY A 60 -33.22 1.18 18.83
N TRP A 61 -32.38 1.96 18.14
CA TRP A 61 -32.23 3.40 18.34
C TRP A 61 -33.56 4.15 18.12
N GLU A 62 -34.47 3.57 17.34
CA GLU A 62 -35.85 4.04 17.16
C GLU A 62 -36.63 4.16 18.49
N LEU A 63 -36.40 3.27 19.47
CA LEU A 63 -37.17 3.27 20.73
C LEU A 63 -36.67 4.30 21.77
N ARG A 64 -35.46 4.86 21.60
CA ARG A 64 -34.81 5.75 22.59
C ARG A 64 -34.26 7.04 21.97
N ALA A 65 -34.82 7.45 20.83
CA ALA A 65 -34.32 8.52 19.99
C ALA A 65 -34.37 9.91 20.67
N GLN A 66 -33.29 10.27 21.37
CA GLN A 66 -32.99 11.67 21.63
C GLN A 66 -32.31 12.30 20.40
N PRO A 67 -32.81 13.44 19.89
CA PRO A 67 -32.30 14.08 18.66
C PRO A 67 -30.78 14.32 18.59
N PRO A 68 -30.04 14.63 19.69
CA PRO A 68 -28.58 14.76 19.61
C PRO A 68 -27.88 13.41 19.38
N ARG A 69 -28.43 12.32 19.92
CA ARG A 69 -27.80 11.00 19.91
C ARG A 69 -27.97 10.29 18.57
N THR A 70 -29.12 10.47 17.93
CA THR A 70 -29.38 10.01 16.56
C THR A 70 -28.54 10.76 15.53
N ARG A 71 -28.37 12.08 15.68
CA ARG A 71 -27.48 12.86 14.82
C ARG A 71 -26.02 12.44 14.97
N ALA A 72 -25.56 12.18 16.19
CA ALA A 72 -24.21 11.69 16.44
C ALA A 72 -23.98 10.31 15.80
N LEU A 73 -24.93 9.37 15.96
CA LEU A 73 -24.88 8.05 15.33
C LEU A 73 -24.88 8.15 13.80
N ALA A 74 -25.74 8.98 13.22
CA ALA A 74 -25.80 9.20 11.78
C ALA A 74 -24.48 9.79 11.23
N LEU A 75 -23.88 10.76 11.92
CA LEU A 75 -22.57 11.32 11.55
C LEU A 75 -21.43 10.28 11.66
N LEU A 76 -21.50 9.41 12.65
CA LEU A 76 -20.52 8.35 12.88
C LEU A 76 -20.65 7.25 11.83
N LEU A 77 -21.88 6.84 11.46
CA LEU A 77 -22.14 5.96 10.31
C LEU A 77 -21.69 6.62 9.00
N LEU A 78 -22.01 7.89 8.77
CA LEU A 78 -21.62 8.59 7.54
C LEU A 78 -20.10 8.72 7.41
N ARG A 79 -19.38 8.84 8.54
CA ARG A 79 -17.92 8.81 8.58
C ARG A 79 -17.36 7.39 8.40
N ALA A 80 -17.94 6.38 9.04
CA ALA A 80 -17.51 4.99 8.91
C ALA A 80 -17.75 4.42 7.51
N GLN A 81 -18.81 4.88 6.84
CA GLN A 81 -19.13 4.54 5.45
C GLN A 81 -18.27 5.28 4.42
N ARG A 82 -17.50 6.30 4.81
CA ARG A 82 -16.49 6.85 3.90
C ARG A 82 -15.33 5.89 3.91
N PRO A 83 -15.14 5.10 2.84
CA PRO A 83 -13.98 4.24 2.79
C PRO A 83 -12.76 5.13 2.85
N LEU A 84 -11.84 4.84 3.78
CA LEU A 84 -10.50 5.41 3.80
C LEU A 84 -9.74 4.84 2.59
N VAL A 85 -10.22 5.20 1.41
CA VAL A 85 -9.54 4.93 0.16
C VAL A 85 -8.40 5.92 0.16
N LEU A 86 -7.23 5.43 0.55
CA LEU A 86 -6.00 6.13 0.28
C LEU A 86 -5.89 6.22 -1.23
N ARG A 87 -6.30 7.36 -1.76
CA ARG A 87 -6.15 7.70 -3.17
C ARG A 87 -4.75 8.26 -3.31
N ALA A 88 -3.83 7.50 -3.89
CA ALA A 88 -2.56 8.07 -4.32
C ALA A 88 -2.85 9.10 -5.42
N GLY A 89 -2.60 10.38 -5.13
CA GLY A 89 -2.73 11.48 -6.09
C GLY A 89 -4.14 11.74 -6.64
N GLY A 90 -5.21 11.25 -6.00
CA GLY A 90 -6.58 11.49 -6.44
C GLY A 90 -7.11 10.64 -7.62
N LEU A 91 -6.27 9.80 -8.23
CA LEU A 91 -6.62 9.05 -9.46
C LEU A 91 -6.90 7.56 -9.26
N TYR A 92 -6.33 6.90 -8.24
CA TYR A 92 -6.52 5.45 -8.08
C TYR A 92 -6.71 5.03 -6.63
N PRO A 93 -7.72 4.19 -6.32
CA PRO A 93 -7.85 3.59 -5.01
C PRO A 93 -6.65 2.66 -4.77
N VAL A 94 -5.81 2.98 -3.79
CA VAL A 94 -4.70 2.10 -3.39
C VAL A 94 -5.30 0.98 -2.55
N THR A 95 -5.84 -0.02 -3.25
CA THR A 95 -6.29 -1.29 -2.67
C THR A 95 -5.24 -2.36 -2.93
N LEU A 96 -5.35 -3.46 -2.19
CA LEU A 96 -4.47 -4.63 -2.34
C LEU A 96 -4.47 -5.15 -3.79
N ASN A 97 -5.61 -5.03 -4.48
CA ASN A 97 -5.76 -5.40 -5.89
C ASN A 97 -4.95 -4.48 -6.84
N SER A 98 -4.98 -3.17 -6.60
CA SER A 98 -4.20 -2.19 -7.34
C SER A 98 -2.70 -2.45 -7.20
N PHE A 99 -2.25 -2.78 -5.99
CA PHE A 99 -0.87 -3.13 -5.71
C PHE A 99 -0.43 -4.40 -6.46
N ALA A 100 -1.24 -5.46 -6.42
CA ALA A 100 -0.98 -6.70 -7.15
C ALA A 100 -0.90 -6.47 -8.66
N SER A 101 -1.77 -5.62 -9.21
CA SER A 101 -1.75 -5.24 -10.62
C SER A 101 -0.45 -4.52 -11.01
N VAL A 102 0.00 -3.54 -10.21
CA VAL A 102 1.26 -2.82 -10.43
C VAL A 102 2.47 -3.75 -10.34
N LEU A 103 2.50 -4.69 -9.40
CA LEU A 103 3.56 -5.70 -9.33
C LEU A 103 3.57 -6.60 -10.56
N ASN A 104 2.40 -7.05 -11.00
CA ASN A 104 2.28 -7.95 -12.14
C ASN A 104 2.70 -7.28 -13.45
N THR A 105 2.33 -6.01 -13.65
CA THR A 105 2.80 -5.22 -14.79
C THR A 105 4.30 -4.99 -14.74
N SER A 106 4.84 -4.61 -13.58
CA SER A 106 6.29 -4.45 -13.38
C SER A 106 7.06 -5.74 -13.67
N TYR A 107 6.55 -6.88 -13.21
CA TYR A 107 7.13 -8.19 -13.49
C TYR A 107 7.04 -8.56 -14.98
N SER A 108 5.90 -8.27 -15.63
CA SER A 108 5.75 -8.46 -17.08
C SER A 108 6.74 -7.61 -17.89
N TYR A 109 6.95 -6.35 -17.51
CA TYR A 109 7.97 -5.49 -18.12
C TYR A 109 9.37 -6.05 -17.94
N PHE A 110 9.69 -6.53 -16.73
CA PHE A 110 10.98 -7.16 -16.45
C PHE A 110 11.18 -8.45 -17.26
N ALA A 111 10.15 -9.29 -17.32
CA ALA A 111 10.17 -10.54 -18.09
C ALA A 111 10.38 -10.25 -19.58
N LEU A 112 9.65 -9.29 -20.15
CA LEU A 112 9.85 -8.84 -21.53
C LEU A 112 11.28 -8.36 -21.76
N LEU A 113 11.80 -7.46 -20.93
CA LEU A 113 13.18 -6.98 -21.04
C LEU A 113 14.20 -8.12 -21.05
N ARG A 114 13.97 -9.15 -20.22
CA ARG A 114 14.82 -10.33 -20.17
C ARG A 114 14.78 -11.14 -21.47
N THR A 115 13.62 -11.32 -22.08
CA THR A 115 13.48 -12.06 -23.36
C THR A 115 14.10 -11.34 -24.55
N ILE A 116 14.19 -10.01 -24.53
CA ILE A 116 14.80 -9.22 -25.62
C ILE A 116 16.32 -9.13 -25.47
N ASN A 117 16.85 -9.40 -24.26
CA ASN A 117 18.27 -9.42 -23.95
C ASN A 117 18.89 -10.83 -24.14
N GLU A 118 18.08 -11.83 -24.48
CA GLU A 118 18.51 -13.08 -25.11
C GLU A 118 18.53 -12.92 -26.64
#